data_AF-A0A444JZB6-F1
#
_entry.id   AF-A0A444JZB6-F1
#
_cell.length_a   1.000
_cell.length_b   1.000
_cell.length_c   1.000
_cell.angle_alpha   90.00
_cell.angle_beta   90.00
_cell.angle_gamma   90.00
#
_symmetry.space_group_name_H-M   'P 1'
#
loop_
_entity.id
_entity.type
_entity.pdbx_description
1 polymer ?
#
loop_
_entity_poly.entity_id
_entity_poly.type
_entity_poly.pdbx_seq_one_letter_code
_entity_poly.pdbx_strand_id
1 'polypeptide(L)' 'TTVEGPFAHNRLFTGMLAAATARTVIASEAVTGTSIGAALLASKETPAHSKVETIEPQTDPIWAAYFSAWRGESN' A
#
# COMPACT_ATOMS: atom_id res chain seq x y z
N THR A 1 3.05 -2.29 5.66
CA THR A 1 3.63 -2.13 4.30
C THR A 1 3.11 -0.83 3.74
N THR A 2 3.93 -0.02 3.05
CA THR A 2 3.47 1.27 2.48
C THR A 2 3.49 1.20 0.96
N VAL A 3 2.42 1.68 0.31
CA VAL A 3 2.29 1.80 -1.14
C VAL A 3 2.03 3.26 -1.49
N GLU A 4 2.88 3.84 -2.31
CA GLU A 4 2.81 5.24 -2.74
C GLU A 4 2.56 5.33 -4.25
N GLY A 5 1.89 6.41 -4.68
CA GLY A 5 1.67 6.72 -6.09
C GLY A 5 0.41 6.07 -6.69
N PRO A 6 0.26 6.06 -8.03
CA PRO A 6 -1.01 5.77 -8.69
C PRO A 6 -1.55 4.35 -8.42
N PHE A 7 -0.68 3.39 -8.10
CA PHE A 7 -1.10 2.03 -7.74
C PHE A 7 -1.69 1.91 -6.32
N ALA A 8 -1.53 2.91 -5.46
CA ALA A 8 -2.08 2.91 -4.11
C ALA A 8 -3.62 2.78 -4.09
N HIS A 9 -4.31 3.25 -5.14
CA HIS A 9 -5.77 3.15 -5.29
C HIS A 9 -6.25 1.84 -5.93
N ASN A 10 -5.33 1.01 -6.41
CA ASN A 10 -5.70 -0.28 -6.97
C ASN A 10 -6.01 -1.26 -5.83
N ARG A 11 -7.30 -1.36 -5.49
CA ARG A 11 -7.80 -2.20 -4.39
C ARG A 11 -7.50 -3.68 -4.56
N LEU A 12 -7.43 -4.18 -5.81
CA LEU A 12 -7.04 -5.56 -6.07
C LEU A 12 -5.58 -5.79 -5.71
N PHE A 13 -4.71 -4.85 -6.10
CA PHE A 13 -3.29 -4.89 -5.76
C PHE A 13 -3.04 -4.76 -4.25
N THR A 14 -3.60 -3.74 -3.60
CA THR A 14 -3.36 -3.49 -2.17
C THR A 14 -4.00 -4.56 -1.28
N GLY A 15 -5.19 -5.07 -1.64
CA GLY A 15 -5.84 -6.19 -0.97
C GLY A 15 -5.04 -7.49 -1.08
N MET A 16 -4.56 -7.82 -2.28
CA MET A 16 -3.66 -8.97 -2.47
C MET A 16 -2.38 -8.82 -1.67
N LEU A 17 -1.74 -7.64 -1.70
CA LEU A 17 -0.51 -7.38 -0.98
C LEU A 17 -0.68 -7.55 0.53
N ALA A 18 -1.81 -7.08 1.09
CA ALA A 18 -2.13 -7.26 2.50
C ALA A 18 -2.34 -8.74 2.85
N ALA A 19 -3.05 -9.49 2.00
CA ALA A 19 -3.28 -10.93 2.18
C ALA A 19 -2.00 -11.75 2.07
N ALA A 20 -1.21 -11.53 1.02
CA ALA A 20 0.04 -12.24 0.75
C ALA A 20 1.11 -12.03 1.84
N THR A 21 1.10 -10.84 2.47
CA THR A 21 2.07 -10.49 3.51
C THR A 21 1.54 -10.66 4.93
N ALA A 22 0.24 -10.97 5.10
CA ALA A 22 -0.46 -10.98 6.39
C ALA A 22 -0.21 -9.70 7.22
N ARG A 23 -0.04 -8.54 6.54
CA ARG A 23 0.29 -7.26 7.15
C ARG A 23 -0.59 -6.16 6.59
N THR A 24 -0.94 -5.20 7.44
CA THR A 24 -1.63 -3.98 7.04
C THR A 24 -0.85 -3.22 5.96
N VAL A 25 -1.56 -2.78 4.92
CA VAL A 25 -1.04 -1.93 3.84
C VAL A 25 -1.53 -0.50 4.04
N ILE A 26 -0.63 0.46 3.95
CA ILE A 26 -0.87 1.89 4.04
C ILE A 26 -0.73 2.46 2.63
N ALA A 27 -1.84 2.86 2.01
CA ALA A 27 -1.90 3.41 0.67
C ALA A 27 -1.94 4.95 0.70
N SER A 28 -0.99 5.61 0.03
CA SER A 28 -0.90 7.07 -0.04
C SER A 28 -0.93 7.53 -1.50
N GLU A 29 -1.83 8.47 -1.81
CA GLU A 29 -1.95 9.08 -3.14
C GLU A 29 -0.77 10.01 -3.46
N ALA A 30 -0.23 10.65 -2.44
CA ALA A 30 0.58 11.84 -2.64
C ALA A 30 2.08 11.59 -2.62
N VAL A 31 2.75 12.64 -3.09
CA VAL A 31 4.18 12.95 -3.07
C VAL A 31 4.96 11.91 -2.26
N THR A 32 5.71 11.11 -3.03
CA THR A 32 6.59 10.06 -2.53
C THR A 32 7.35 10.52 -1.30
N GLY A 33 7.51 9.65 -0.29
CA GLY A 33 8.21 9.97 0.96
C GLY A 33 9.59 10.62 0.75
N THR A 34 10.19 10.41 -0.42
CA THR A 34 11.40 11.08 -0.89
C THR A 34 11.27 12.61 -1.01
N SER A 35 10.25 13.15 -1.70
CA SER A 35 10.16 14.61 -1.88
C SER A 35 9.69 15.31 -0.61
N ILE A 36 8.87 14.65 0.22
CA ILE A 36 8.55 15.11 1.58
C ILE A 36 9.82 15.13 2.44
N GLY A 37 10.62 14.06 2.39
CA GLY A 37 11.90 13.98 3.10
C GLY A 37 12.86 15.10 2.69
N ALA A 38 12.96 15.39 1.39
CA ALA A 38 13.77 16.51 0.89
C ALA A 38 13.24 17.87 1.37
N ALA A 39 11.91 18.08 1.37
CA ALA A 39 11.30 19.30 1.85
C ALA A 39 11.52 19.52 3.36
N LEU A 40 11.47 18.45 4.16
CA LEU A 40 11.76 18.49 5.60
C LEU A 40 13.24 18.76 5.90
N LEU A 41 14.16 18.35 5.04
CA LEU A 41 15.58 18.72 5.15
C LEU A 41 15.81 20.18 4.76
N ALA A 42 15.07 20.68 3.77
CA ALA A 42 15.21 22.03 3.24
C ALA A 42 14.47 23.10 4.07
N SER A 43 13.43 22.72 4.81
CA SER A 43 12.56 23.63 5.57
C SER A 43 12.05 23.00 6.86
N LYS A 44 11.80 23.83 7.89
CA LYS A 44 11.19 23.39 9.16
C LYS A 44 9.66 23.31 9.10
N GLU A 45 9.07 23.56 7.93
CA GLU A 45 7.63 23.51 7.75
C GLU A 45 7.17 22.07 7.55
N THR A 46 6.15 21.67 8.30
CA THR A 46 5.56 20.34 8.13
C THR A 46 4.66 20.36 6.89
N PRO A 47 4.97 19.57 5.84
CA PRO A 47 4.11 19.53 4.67
C PRO A 47 2.73 18.96 5.03
N ALA A 48 1.70 19.44 4.32
CA ALA A 48 0.33 18.99 4.51
C ALA A 48 0.23 17.47 4.32
N HIS A 49 -0.43 16.80 5.28
CA HIS A 49 -0.62 15.36 5.21
C HIS A 49 -1.59 15.04 4.09
N SER A 50 -1.18 14.10 3.26
CA SER A 50 -2.02 13.63 2.17
C SER A 50 -2.91 12.50 2.64
N LYS A 51 -4.02 12.28 1.94
CA LYS A 51 -4.99 11.25 2.32
C LYS A 51 -4.32 9.88 2.26
N VAL A 52 -4.45 9.13 3.35
CA VAL A 52 -3.95 7.77 3.51
C VAL A 52 -5.13 6.82 3.69
N GLU A 53 -5.14 5.71 2.97
CA GLU A 53 -6.08 4.60 3.14
C GLU A 53 -5.36 3.42 3.80
N THR A 54 -5.92 2.90 4.88
CA THR A 54 -5.40 1.71 5.57
C THR A 54 -6.17 0.49 5.10
N ILE A 55 -5.47 -0.49 4.52
CA ILE A 55 -6.02 -1.77 4.09
C ILE A 55 -5.55 -2.84 5.08
N GLU A 56 -6.47 -3.37 5.87
CA GLU A 56 -6.18 -4.47 6.77
C GLU A 56 -5.99 -5.79 6.02
N PRO A 57 -5.24 -6.75 6.61
CA PRO A 57 -5.18 -8.11 6.10
C PRO A 57 -6.58 -8.65 5.84
N GLN A 58 -6.82 -9.08 4.61
CA GLN A 58 -8.14 -9.54 4.21
C GLN A 58 -8.42 -10.91 4.84
N THR A 59 -9.50 -11.01 5.61
CA THR A 59 -9.93 -12.25 6.29
C THR A 59 -10.91 -13.07 5.46
N ASP A 60 -11.45 -12.51 4.38
CA ASP A 60 -12.35 -13.22 3.48
C ASP A 60 -11.59 -14.37 2.77
N PRO A 61 -12.10 -15.62 2.85
CA PRO A 61 -11.52 -16.78 2.18
C PRO A 61 -11.22 -16.59 0.69
N ILE A 62 -11.92 -15.69 -0.01
CA ILE A 62 -11.69 -15.39 -1.42
C ILE A 62 -10.26 -14.94 -1.70
N TRP A 63 -9.64 -14.19 -0.77
CA TRP A 63 -8.28 -13.69 -0.93
C TRP A 63 -7.23 -14.79 -0.72
N ALA A 64 -7.48 -15.72 0.21
CA ALA A 64 -6.62 -16.88 0.40
C ALA A 64 -6.68 -17.82 -0.81
N ALA A 65 -7.87 -18.01 -1.39
CA ALA A 65 -8.07 -18.77 -2.63
C ALA A 65 -7.37 -18.10 -3.81
N TYR A 66 -7.54 -16.79 -3.98
CA TYR A 66 -6.86 -15.99 -5.00
C TYR A 66 -5.33 -16.07 -4.88
N PHE A 67 -4.78 -15.91 -3.67
CA PHE A 67 -3.34 -16.03 -3.42
C PHE A 67 -2.80 -17.42 -3.76
N SER A 68 -3.54 -18.47 -3.40
CA SER A 68 -3.17 -19.85 -3.68
C SER A 68 -3.17 -20.15 -5.18
N ALA A 69 -4.17 -19.64 -5.92
CA ALA A 69 -4.24 -19.74 -7.39
C ALA A 69 -3.05 -19.04 -8.05
N TRP A 70 -2.77 -17.80 -7.68
CA TRP A 70 -1.63 -17.03 -8.21
C TRP A 70 -0.26 -17.72 -7.95
N ARG A 71 -0.08 -18.31 -6.77
CA ARG A 71 1.12 -19.10 -6.43
C ARG A 71 1.23 -20.41 -7.21
N GLY A 72 0.12 -21.02 -7.62
CA GLY A 72 0.10 -22.21 -8.46
C GLY A 72 0.38 -21.92 -9.93
N GLU A 73 0.04 -20.73 -10.40
CA GLU A 73 0.24 -20.24 -11.78
C GLU A 73 1.66 -19.72 -12.06
N SER A 74 2.49 -19.58 -11.02
CA SER A 74 3.86 -19.03 -11.12
C SER A 74 4.94 -20.12 -11.29
N ASN A 75 4.58 -21.30 -11.81
CA ASN A 75 5.47 -22.39 -12.21
C ASN A 75 5.36 -22.66 -13.73
#